data_AF-A0A9P4GJ88-F1
#
_entry.id   AF-A0A9P4GJ88-F1
#
_cell.length_a   1.000
_cell.length_b   1.000
_cell.length_c   1.000
_cell.angle_alpha   90.00
_cell.angle_beta   90.00
_cell.angle_gamma   90.00
#
_symmetry.space_group_name_H-M   'P 1'
#
loop_
_entity.id
_entity.type
_entity.pdbx_description
1 polymer ?
#
loop_
_entity_poly.entity_id
_entity_poly.type
_entity_poly.pdbx_seq_one_letter_code
_entity_poly.pdbx_strand_id
1 'polypeptide(L)'
;MAQPTYRIVNIGVIGGFGMVANDDIPSGALILQENPLLVVDTQILNRNWNGGATFFNDERDSRTQRVRSALRSQPRNHRHAFRDLANGITPPGTNQTIRDVNIVETNAWNFENPTVNNNTWLAVGNDFSRVNHSCMPNARITDVCTVAPNLGQMRLLATRDIDADAEILVEYAQDGVWLQPRNVRRAILQQHWHFHCLCNACHSNYSTFFDAKWEYANVLRAEIYFQLPAPQQTFIVSHRIEAAEQYIDILKKGGFGDRRLVQAYIRLAELYMLAAKYTDAHAAGGPGVDIGSE
;
A
#
# COMPACT_ATOMS: atom_id res chain seq x y z
N MET A 1 -11.12 26.75 -7.10
CA MET A 1 -10.63 25.37 -6.91
C MET A 1 -11.86 24.52 -6.67
N ALA A 2 -12.01 23.39 -7.38
CA ALA A 2 -13.08 22.44 -7.08
C ALA A 2 -12.93 21.98 -5.61
N GLN A 3 -14.03 21.74 -4.92
CA GLN A 3 -13.94 21.16 -3.59
C GLN A 3 -13.32 19.75 -3.71
N PRO A 4 -12.44 19.35 -2.78
CA PRO A 4 -11.94 17.99 -2.76
C PRO A 4 -13.10 17.00 -2.59
N THR A 5 -13.00 15.83 -3.22
CA THR A 5 -13.98 14.73 -3.09
C THR A 5 -13.94 14.08 -1.69
N TYR A 6 -13.06 14.55 -0.81
CA TYR A 6 -12.87 14.05 0.55
C TYR A 6 -12.72 15.19 1.56
N ARG A 7 -12.82 14.85 2.84
CA ARG A 7 -12.49 15.69 3.98
C ARG A 7 -11.62 14.92 4.97
N ILE A 8 -10.76 15.64 5.68
CA ILE A 8 -9.99 15.10 6.79
C ILE A 8 -10.75 15.38 8.08
N VAL A 9 -11.09 14.33 8.83
CA VAL A 9 -11.85 14.43 10.08
C VAL A 9 -11.22 13.56 11.16
N ASN A 10 -11.43 13.91 12.43
CA ASN A 10 -11.05 13.03 13.52
C ASN A 10 -12.06 11.88 13.61
N ILE A 11 -11.60 10.65 13.39
CA ILE A 11 -12.43 9.43 13.38
C ILE A 11 -12.33 8.63 14.69
N GLY A 12 -11.68 9.19 15.72
CA GLY A 12 -11.60 8.62 17.05
C GLY A 12 -10.18 8.36 17.55
N VAL A 13 -10.09 7.79 18.76
CA VAL A 13 -8.82 7.64 19.49
C VAL A 13 -7.83 6.69 18.80
N ILE A 14 -8.33 5.64 18.13
CA ILE A 14 -7.49 4.63 17.48
C ILE A 14 -7.05 5.10 16.09
N GLY A 15 -7.98 5.63 15.30
CA GLY A 15 -7.71 6.05 13.92
C GLY A 15 -7.18 7.47 13.78
N GLY A 16 -7.25 8.29 14.84
CA GLY A 16 -6.80 9.68 14.79
C GLY A 16 -7.56 10.48 13.74
N PHE A 17 -6.83 11.06 12.78
CA PHE A 17 -7.43 11.71 11.62
C PHE A 17 -7.57 10.70 10.47
N GLY A 18 -8.74 10.68 9.85
CA GLY A 18 -9.07 9.85 8.69
C GLY A 18 -9.53 10.69 7.51
N MET A 19 -9.44 10.10 6.32
CA MET A 19 -9.96 10.66 5.07
C MET A 19 -11.35 10.08 4.80
N VAL A 20 -12.36 10.93 4.64
CA VAL A 20 -13.76 10.53 4.45
C VAL A 20 -14.31 11.16 3.16
N ALA A 21 -15.04 10.39 2.37
CA ALA A 21 -15.64 10.85 1.11
C ALA A 21 -16.73 11.91 1.37
N ASN A 22 -16.73 12.99 0.59
CA ASN A 22 -17.79 14.01 0.63
C ASN A 22 -18.99 13.63 -0.23
N ASP A 23 -18.73 12.92 -1.32
CA ASP A 23 -19.71 12.46 -2.31
C ASP A 23 -19.39 11.01 -2.68
N ASP A 24 -20.28 10.35 -3.42
CA ASP A 24 -20.00 9.01 -3.96
C ASP A 24 -18.80 9.07 -4.93
N ILE A 25 -17.82 8.20 -4.71
CA ILE A 25 -16.60 8.09 -5.51
C ILE A 25 -16.66 6.77 -6.30
N PRO A 26 -16.74 6.81 -7.65
CA PRO A 26 -16.79 5.59 -8.45
C PRO A 26 -15.44 4.87 -8.47
N SER A 27 -15.48 3.55 -8.64
CA SER A 27 -14.30 2.71 -8.85
C SER A 27 -13.41 3.28 -9.97
N GLY A 28 -12.10 3.33 -9.72
CA GLY A 28 -11.09 3.89 -10.65
C GLY A 28 -10.93 5.41 -10.57
N ALA A 29 -11.76 6.14 -9.81
CA ALA A 29 -11.61 7.59 -9.71
C ALA A 29 -10.32 8.00 -8.97
N LEU A 30 -9.69 9.07 -9.45
CA LEU A 30 -8.61 9.76 -8.75
C LEU A 30 -9.18 10.54 -7.56
N ILE A 31 -8.77 10.17 -6.35
CA ILE A 31 -9.20 10.81 -5.09
C ILE A 31 -8.23 11.93 -4.71
N LEU A 32 -6.93 11.63 -4.73
CA LEU A 32 -5.87 12.54 -4.29
C LEU A 32 -4.66 12.38 -5.20
N GLN A 33 -4.07 13.49 -5.60
CA GLN A 33 -2.72 13.57 -6.12
C GLN A 33 -2.01 14.72 -5.41
N GLU A 34 -0.96 14.41 -4.65
CA GLU A 34 -0.22 15.43 -3.92
C GLU A 34 1.30 15.27 -4.07
N ASN A 35 1.97 16.41 -4.06
CA ASN A 35 3.41 16.45 -3.88
C ASN A 35 3.74 16.18 -2.40
N PRO A 36 4.79 15.42 -2.10
CA PRO A 36 5.16 15.11 -0.74
C PRO A 36 5.61 16.36 0.03
N LEU A 37 5.30 16.40 1.33
CA LEU A 37 5.87 17.36 2.27
C LEU A 37 7.38 17.16 2.44
N LEU A 38 7.82 15.90 2.35
CA LEU A 38 9.20 15.51 2.59
C LEU A 38 9.57 14.33 1.69
N VAL A 39 10.75 14.41 1.07
CA VAL A 39 11.39 13.31 0.34
C VAL A 39 12.77 13.07 0.94
N VAL A 40 13.08 11.82 1.24
CA VAL A 40 14.36 11.42 1.87
C VAL A 40 15.04 10.34 1.02
N ASP A 41 16.23 10.64 0.51
CA ASP A 41 17.16 9.61 0.00
C ASP A 41 17.80 8.91 1.20
N THR A 42 17.51 7.62 1.38
CA THR A 42 18.06 6.84 2.49
C THR A 42 19.53 6.51 2.28
N GLN A 43 20.01 6.58 1.02
CA GLN A 43 21.31 6.07 0.57
C GLN A 43 21.54 4.57 0.82
N ILE A 44 20.47 3.83 1.10
CA ILE A 44 20.50 2.37 1.21
C ILE A 44 20.05 1.81 -0.13
N LEU A 45 20.88 0.96 -0.74
CA LEU A 45 20.50 0.20 -1.93
C LEU A 45 19.23 -0.60 -1.64
N ASN A 46 18.28 -0.64 -2.56
CA ASN A 46 16.99 -1.31 -2.35
C ASN A 46 17.13 -2.77 -1.91
N ARG A 47 18.10 -3.51 -2.46
CA ARG A 47 18.42 -4.90 -2.06
C ARG A 47 18.83 -5.08 -0.59
N ASN A 48 19.24 -4.00 0.08
CA ASN A 48 19.65 -3.97 1.47
C ASN A 48 18.57 -3.35 2.39
N TRP A 49 17.42 -2.95 1.84
CA TRP A 49 16.33 -2.36 2.61
C TRP A 49 15.64 -3.43 3.46
N ASN A 50 15.80 -3.35 4.78
CA ASN A 50 15.23 -4.31 5.74
C ASN A 50 13.94 -3.81 6.39
N GLY A 51 13.06 -3.20 5.58
CA GLY A 51 11.85 -2.54 6.10
C GLY A 51 12.16 -1.28 6.92
N GLY A 52 13.35 -0.69 6.73
CA GLY A 52 13.77 0.56 7.36
C GLY A 52 14.36 0.43 8.76
N ALA A 53 14.36 -0.77 9.36
CA ALA A 53 14.84 -0.97 10.73
C ALA A 53 16.27 -0.44 10.96
N THR A 54 17.21 -0.69 10.03
CA THR A 54 18.57 -0.15 10.16
C THR A 54 18.60 1.36 9.99
N PHE A 55 17.92 1.88 8.96
CA PHE A 55 17.89 3.30 8.64
C PHE A 55 17.34 4.14 9.80
N PHE A 56 16.16 3.77 10.34
CA PHE A 56 15.52 4.54 11.39
C PHE A 56 16.31 4.48 12.71
N ASN A 57 16.94 3.34 13.02
CA ASN A 57 17.82 3.24 14.19
C ASN A 57 19.07 4.13 14.04
N ASP A 58 19.70 4.14 12.86
CA ASP A 58 20.87 4.99 12.60
C ASP A 58 20.53 6.49 12.63
N GLU A 59 19.36 6.89 12.14
CA GLU A 59 18.87 8.27 12.24
C GLU A 59 18.56 8.66 13.71
N ARG A 60 18.01 7.76 14.52
CA ARG A 60 17.77 7.98 15.96
C ARG A 60 19.06 8.14 16.75
N ASP A 61 20.04 7.28 16.45
CA ASP A 61 21.37 7.30 17.04
C ASP A 61 22.26 8.43 16.48
N SER A 62 21.74 9.24 15.55
CA SER A 62 22.45 10.33 14.88
C SER A 62 23.71 9.88 14.12
N ARG A 63 23.80 8.60 13.73
CA ARG A 63 24.86 8.09 12.85
C ARG A 63 24.68 8.61 11.42
N THR A 64 23.44 8.87 11.04
CA THR A 64 23.05 9.59 9.83
C THR A 64 22.12 10.76 10.20
N GLN A 65 21.94 11.71 9.27
CA GLN A 65 21.10 12.90 9.48
C GLN A 65 20.25 13.22 8.24
N ARG A 66 19.85 12.19 7.49
CA ARG A 66 19.12 12.31 6.21
C ARG A 66 17.74 12.94 6.42
N VAL A 67 16.97 12.48 7.41
CA VAL A 67 15.64 13.03 7.74
C VAL A 67 15.78 14.50 8.15
N ARG A 68 16.71 14.80 9.07
CA ARG A 68 16.94 16.15 9.55
C ARG A 68 17.39 17.11 8.43
N SER A 69 18.24 16.63 7.52
CA SER A 69 18.73 17.44 6.40
C SER A 69 17.63 17.73 5.40
N ALA A 70 16.85 16.70 5.03
CA ALA A 70 15.70 16.83 4.15
C ALA A 70 14.64 17.77 4.74
N LEU A 71 14.36 17.68 6.05
CA LEU A 71 13.36 18.54 6.68
C LEU A 71 13.83 20.00 6.73
N ARG A 72 15.12 20.25 6.96
CA ARG A 72 15.70 21.61 7.02
C ARG A 72 15.65 22.34 5.68
N SER A 73 15.67 21.62 4.57
CA SER A 73 15.52 22.23 3.24
C SER A 73 14.07 22.60 2.91
N GLN A 74 13.09 22.17 3.72
CA GLN A 74 11.69 22.48 3.49
C GLN A 74 11.28 23.86 4.04
N PRO A 75 10.32 24.54 3.36
CA PRO A 75 9.67 25.75 3.86
C PRO A 75 9.08 25.58 5.28
N ARG A 76 8.96 26.70 6.02
CA ARG A 76 8.44 26.69 7.41
C ARG A 76 7.05 26.06 7.53
N ASN A 77 6.16 26.34 6.59
CA ASN A 77 4.81 25.78 6.56
C ASN A 77 4.82 24.26 6.33
N HIS A 78 5.67 23.75 5.43
CA HIS A 78 5.81 22.29 5.22
C HIS A 78 6.34 21.59 6.47
N ARG A 79 7.34 22.18 7.14
CA ARG A 79 7.87 21.65 8.40
C ARG A 79 6.82 21.63 9.51
N HIS A 80 5.94 22.62 9.55
CA HIS A 80 4.84 22.68 10.52
C HIS A 80 3.81 21.59 10.23
N ALA A 81 3.35 21.49 8.97
CA ALA A 81 2.40 20.45 8.54
C ALA A 81 2.95 19.05 8.81
N PHE A 82 4.23 18.79 8.48
CA PHE A 82 4.91 17.54 8.76
C PHE A 82 4.89 17.19 10.27
N ARG A 83 5.12 18.16 11.15
CA ARG A 83 5.14 17.94 12.61
C ARG A 83 3.76 17.77 13.24
N ASP A 84 2.70 18.01 12.49
CA ASP A 84 1.31 17.77 12.87
C ASP A 84 0.83 16.35 12.47
N LEU A 85 1.63 15.60 11.71
CA LEU A 85 1.33 14.22 11.36
C LEU A 85 1.47 13.29 12.57
N ALA A 86 0.87 12.09 12.44
CA ALA A 86 0.99 11.04 13.45
C ALA A 86 2.47 10.71 13.70
N ASN A 87 2.86 10.48 14.96
CA ASN A 87 4.27 10.32 15.32
C ASN A 87 4.55 9.06 16.13
N GLY A 88 3.87 7.96 15.79
CA GLY A 88 3.91 6.71 16.56
C GLY A 88 3.67 6.94 18.06
N ILE A 89 4.06 5.97 18.90
CA ILE A 89 4.09 6.19 20.34
C ILE A 89 5.44 6.82 20.68
N THR A 90 5.46 8.15 20.84
CA THR A 90 6.64 8.86 21.33
C THR A 90 6.48 9.26 22.80
N PRO A 91 7.37 8.82 23.72
CA PRO A 91 7.29 9.24 25.12
C PRO A 91 7.37 10.77 25.30
N PRO A 92 6.71 11.33 26.33
CA PRO A 92 6.87 12.74 26.69
C PRO A 92 8.36 13.10 26.91
N GLY A 93 8.78 14.28 26.42
CA GLY A 93 10.16 14.75 26.55
C GLY A 93 11.15 14.21 25.51
N THR A 94 10.69 13.39 24.55
CA THR A 94 11.55 12.90 23.46
C THR A 94 12.12 14.05 22.61
N ASN A 95 13.42 13.96 22.28
CA ASN A 95 14.12 14.92 21.42
C ASN A 95 13.40 15.11 20.07
N GLN A 96 13.30 16.36 19.61
CA GLN A 96 12.64 16.70 18.34
C GLN A 96 13.20 15.94 17.14
N THR A 97 14.51 15.66 17.10
CA THR A 97 15.12 14.90 16.00
C THR A 97 14.57 13.47 15.96
N ILE A 98 14.46 12.81 17.12
CA ILE A 98 13.88 11.46 17.24
C ILE A 98 12.39 11.48 16.88
N ARG A 99 11.66 12.54 17.29
CA ARG A 99 10.26 12.74 16.87
C ARG A 99 10.11 12.89 15.36
N ASP A 100 10.97 13.69 14.73
CA ASP A 100 10.95 13.87 13.28
C ASP A 100 11.20 12.52 12.57
N VAL A 101 12.10 11.67 13.08
CA VAL A 101 12.30 10.29 12.56
C VAL A 101 11.08 9.40 12.78
N ASN A 102 10.43 9.45 13.95
CA ASN A 102 9.19 8.70 14.22
C ASN A 102 8.06 9.06 13.25
N ILE A 103 7.93 10.35 12.92
CA ILE A 103 6.94 10.81 11.94
C ILE A 103 7.24 10.20 10.57
N VAL A 104 8.50 10.19 10.11
CA VAL A 104 8.84 9.54 8.84
C VAL A 104 8.54 8.05 8.88
N GLU A 105 8.96 7.33 9.92
CA GLU A 105 8.71 5.88 10.03
C GLU A 105 7.22 5.53 10.04
N THR A 106 6.39 6.37 10.68
CA THR A 106 4.94 6.13 10.77
C THR A 106 4.21 6.40 9.45
N ASN A 107 4.66 7.39 8.67
CA ASN A 107 3.88 7.97 7.59
C ASN A 107 4.50 7.86 6.20
N ALA A 108 5.75 7.40 6.07
CA ALA A 108 6.42 7.39 4.79
C ALA A 108 6.04 6.18 3.92
N TRP A 109 5.93 6.44 2.62
CA TRP A 109 5.97 5.41 1.59
C TRP A 109 7.39 5.26 1.08
N ASN A 110 7.89 4.02 1.06
CA ASN A 110 9.16 3.71 0.44
C ASN A 110 8.98 3.44 -1.06
N PHE A 111 9.92 3.90 -1.87
CA PHE A 111 9.98 3.61 -3.30
C PHE A 111 11.43 3.47 -3.77
N GLU A 112 11.65 2.70 -4.83
CA GLU A 112 12.95 2.60 -5.47
C GLU A 112 13.11 3.75 -6.47
N ASN A 113 14.24 4.45 -6.42
CA ASN A 113 14.58 5.41 -7.46
C ASN A 113 15.65 4.81 -8.39
N PRO A 114 15.27 4.33 -9.59
CA PRO A 114 16.22 3.70 -10.51
C PRO A 114 17.21 4.71 -11.12
N THR A 115 16.90 6.00 -11.07
CA THR A 115 17.77 7.05 -11.62
C THR A 115 18.91 7.43 -10.68
N VAL A 116 18.82 7.03 -9.39
CA VAL A 116 19.82 7.35 -8.36
C VAL A 116 20.25 6.06 -7.64
N ASN A 117 21.18 5.33 -8.25
CA ASN A 117 21.85 4.14 -7.69
C ASN A 117 20.91 3.02 -7.19
N ASN A 118 19.64 2.99 -7.61
CA ASN A 118 18.63 2.07 -7.08
C ASN A 118 18.53 2.14 -5.55
N ASN A 119 18.70 3.34 -4.98
CA ASN A 119 18.48 3.55 -3.56
C ASN A 119 16.98 3.45 -3.23
N THR A 120 16.68 3.09 -1.98
CA THR A 120 15.36 3.30 -1.39
C THR A 120 15.20 4.77 -1.01
N TRP A 121 14.07 5.34 -1.37
CA TRP A 121 13.65 6.69 -1.02
C TRP A 121 12.37 6.62 -0.20
N LEU A 122 12.13 7.65 0.60
CA LEU A 122 10.94 7.80 1.42
C LEU A 122 10.19 9.07 1.01
N ALA A 123 8.87 8.99 0.84
CA ALA A 123 8.00 10.14 0.62
C ALA A 123 6.95 10.24 1.73
N VAL A 124 6.79 11.43 2.31
CA VAL A 124 5.75 11.73 3.30
C VAL A 124 4.80 12.75 2.71
N GLY A 125 3.53 12.37 2.55
CA GLY A 125 2.44 13.25 2.11
C GLY A 125 1.79 14.01 3.27
N ASN A 126 0.97 15.02 2.98
CA ASN A 126 0.17 15.67 4.02
C ASN A 126 -1.14 14.92 4.21
N ASP A 127 -1.91 14.82 3.14
CA ASP A 127 -3.23 14.21 3.16
C ASP A 127 -3.15 12.69 2.98
N PHE A 128 -2.13 12.17 2.27
CA PHE A 128 -1.87 10.72 2.23
C PHE A 128 -1.66 10.16 3.63
N SER A 129 -0.96 10.88 4.51
CA SER A 129 -0.72 10.49 5.89
C SER A 129 -1.97 10.52 6.78
N ARG A 130 -3.13 10.87 6.23
CA ARG A 130 -4.45 10.82 6.89
C ARG A 130 -5.32 9.67 6.36
N VAL A 131 -4.83 8.86 5.42
CA VAL A 131 -5.56 7.70 4.89
C VAL A 131 -5.28 6.49 5.78
N ASN A 132 -6.32 5.95 6.41
CA ASN A 132 -6.15 4.85 7.37
C ASN A 132 -6.08 3.46 6.73
N HIS A 133 -5.71 2.49 7.56
CA HIS A 133 -5.56 1.10 7.18
C HIS A 133 -6.87 0.31 7.19
N SER A 134 -7.05 -0.55 6.19
CA SER A 134 -7.96 -1.69 6.21
C SER A 134 -7.32 -2.92 5.58
N CYS A 135 -7.55 -4.10 6.16
CA CYS A 135 -7.20 -5.38 5.52
C CYS A 135 -8.14 -5.72 4.34
N MET A 136 -9.16 -4.90 4.11
CA MET A 136 -10.03 -4.88 2.93
C MET A 136 -10.18 -3.43 2.47
N PRO A 137 -9.18 -2.88 1.77
CA PRO A 137 -9.19 -1.47 1.40
C PRO A 137 -10.28 -1.14 0.38
N ASN A 138 -10.59 0.14 0.22
CA ASN A 138 -11.43 0.65 -0.87
C ASN A 138 -10.69 1.66 -1.77
N ALA A 139 -9.42 1.94 -1.47
CA ALA A 139 -8.52 2.70 -2.30
C ALA A 139 -7.12 2.06 -2.36
N ARG A 140 -6.34 2.45 -3.36
CA ARG A 140 -4.94 2.06 -3.53
C ARG A 140 -4.09 3.29 -3.80
N ILE A 141 -2.82 3.18 -3.42
CA ILE A 141 -1.78 4.13 -3.79
C ILE A 141 -1.10 3.57 -5.04
N THR A 142 -0.88 4.41 -6.05
CA THR A 142 -0.12 4.04 -7.27
C THR A 142 1.38 3.99 -6.99
N ASP A 143 2.14 3.60 -8.01
CA ASP A 143 3.57 3.81 -7.99
C ASP A 143 3.91 5.29 -7.74
N VAL A 144 4.97 5.50 -6.94
CA VAL A 144 5.48 6.82 -6.57
C VAL A 144 6.31 7.37 -7.73
N CYS A 145 6.12 8.63 -8.10
CA CYS A 145 6.91 9.25 -9.15
C CYS A 145 8.41 9.28 -8.79
N THR A 146 9.25 8.72 -9.64
CA THR A 146 10.70 8.56 -9.39
C THR A 146 11.57 9.61 -10.07
N VAL A 147 10.96 10.58 -10.78
CA VAL A 147 11.65 11.55 -11.61
C VAL A 147 11.35 12.99 -11.17
N ALA A 148 12.35 13.86 -11.24
CA ALA A 148 12.15 15.29 -11.03
C ALA A 148 11.32 15.92 -12.18
N PRO A 149 10.52 16.97 -11.92
CA PRO A 149 10.37 17.70 -10.64
C PRO A 149 9.35 17.08 -9.66
N ASN A 150 8.65 16.01 -10.05
CA ASN A 150 7.55 15.42 -9.27
C ASN A 150 8.00 14.27 -8.36
N LEU A 151 9.29 14.17 -8.04
CA LEU A 151 9.86 13.09 -7.26
C LEU A 151 9.10 12.91 -5.94
N GLY A 152 8.61 11.70 -5.69
CA GLY A 152 7.84 11.37 -4.50
C GLY A 152 6.34 11.68 -4.59
N GLN A 153 5.84 12.23 -5.71
CA GLN A 153 4.41 12.43 -5.94
C GLN A 153 3.67 11.09 -5.98
N MET A 154 2.52 11.03 -5.34
CA MET A 154 1.68 9.82 -5.22
C MET A 154 0.26 10.11 -5.70
N ARG A 155 -0.44 9.07 -6.17
CA ARG A 155 -1.87 9.13 -6.51
C ARG A 155 -2.66 8.11 -5.69
N LEU A 156 -3.84 8.50 -5.24
CA LEU A 156 -4.81 7.66 -4.53
C LEU A 156 -5.99 7.41 -5.46
N LEU A 157 -6.27 6.15 -5.80
CA LEU A 157 -7.41 5.79 -6.63
C LEU A 157 -8.36 4.87 -5.89
N ALA A 158 -9.67 5.08 -6.09
CA ALA A 158 -10.69 4.17 -5.61
C ALA A 158 -10.54 2.79 -6.29
N THR A 159 -10.60 1.71 -5.53
CA THR A 159 -10.55 0.34 -6.05
C THR A 159 -11.94 -0.30 -6.19
N ARG A 160 -12.96 0.37 -5.65
CA ARG A 160 -14.38 0.04 -5.70
C ARG A 160 -15.17 1.33 -5.50
N ASP A 161 -16.47 1.28 -5.69
CA ASP A 161 -17.33 2.42 -5.35
C ASP A 161 -17.24 2.69 -3.84
N ILE A 162 -17.14 3.97 -3.47
CA ILE A 162 -17.08 4.46 -2.10
C ILE A 162 -18.25 5.41 -1.91
N ASP A 163 -19.20 5.05 -1.05
CA ASP A 163 -20.34 5.89 -0.74
C ASP A 163 -19.91 7.19 -0.05
N ALA A 164 -20.67 8.26 -0.24
CA ALA A 164 -20.54 9.47 0.56
C ALA A 164 -20.51 9.15 2.06
N ASP A 165 -19.69 9.88 2.81
CA ASP A 165 -19.44 9.68 4.25
C ASP A 165 -18.71 8.38 4.64
N ALA A 166 -18.39 7.48 3.69
CA ALA A 166 -17.52 6.35 3.97
C ALA A 166 -16.06 6.78 4.10
N GLU A 167 -15.32 6.09 4.97
CA GLU A 167 -13.87 6.29 5.10
C GLU A 167 -13.12 5.72 3.89
N ILE A 168 -12.15 6.47 3.40
CA ILE A 168 -11.21 6.06 2.36
C ILE A 168 -10.02 5.37 3.03
N LEU A 169 -9.81 4.10 2.68
CA LEU A 169 -8.94 3.16 3.38
C LEU A 169 -8.01 2.46 2.40
N VAL A 170 -6.73 2.40 2.77
CA VAL A 170 -5.68 1.68 2.03
C VAL A 170 -5.15 0.52 2.85
N GLU A 171 -4.30 -0.31 2.25
CA GLU A 171 -3.61 -1.39 2.95
C GLU A 171 -2.15 -0.96 3.19
N TYR A 172 -1.67 -1.08 4.43
CA TYR A 172 -0.38 -0.51 4.85
C TYR A 172 0.76 -1.52 4.71
N ALA A 173 0.46 -2.78 4.96
CA ALA A 173 1.45 -3.81 5.15
C ALA A 173 1.77 -4.49 3.81
N GLN A 174 2.96 -4.21 3.28
CA GLN A 174 3.43 -4.84 2.05
C GLN A 174 3.67 -6.35 2.24
N ASP A 175 4.02 -7.05 1.16
CA ASP A 175 4.54 -8.42 1.18
C ASP A 175 3.62 -9.52 1.71
N GLY A 176 2.32 -9.37 1.48
CA GLY A 176 1.36 -10.45 1.73
C GLY A 176 0.95 -10.59 3.19
N VAL A 177 1.20 -9.58 4.03
CA VAL A 177 0.69 -9.54 5.41
C VAL A 177 -0.83 -9.69 5.44
N TRP A 178 -1.56 -9.14 4.47
CA TRP A 178 -3.01 -9.30 4.36
C TRP A 178 -3.47 -10.77 4.25
N LEU A 179 -2.61 -11.69 3.76
CA LEU A 179 -2.90 -13.13 3.67
C LEU A 179 -2.74 -13.84 5.02
N GLN A 180 -2.05 -13.22 5.98
CA GLN A 180 -1.81 -13.82 7.29
C GLN A 180 -3.09 -13.83 8.12
N PRO A 181 -3.24 -14.73 9.11
CA PRO A 181 -4.38 -14.72 10.02
C PRO A 181 -4.46 -13.43 10.86
N ARG A 182 -5.64 -13.11 11.39
CA ARG A 182 -5.94 -11.84 12.09
C ARG A 182 -4.93 -11.49 13.18
N ASN A 183 -4.55 -12.46 14.00
CA ASN A 183 -3.61 -12.24 15.10
C ASN A 183 -2.24 -11.77 14.57
N VAL A 184 -1.77 -12.35 13.48
CA VAL A 184 -0.51 -11.96 12.83
C VAL A 184 -0.62 -10.58 12.20
N ARG A 185 -1.71 -10.31 11.44
CA ARG A 185 -1.96 -8.97 10.86
C ARG A 185 -1.95 -7.88 11.94
N ARG A 186 -2.65 -8.12 13.05
CA ARG A 186 -2.71 -7.19 14.18
C ARG A 186 -1.37 -7.04 14.90
N ALA A 187 -0.60 -8.11 15.07
CA ALA A 187 0.72 -8.03 15.70
C ALA A 187 1.66 -7.14 14.87
N ILE A 188 1.67 -7.29 13.55
CA ILE A 188 2.46 -6.47 12.63
C ILE A 188 1.99 -5.01 12.70
N LEU A 189 0.68 -4.76 12.61
CA LEU A 189 0.16 -3.39 12.70
C LEU A 189 0.44 -2.73 14.06
N GLN A 190 0.40 -3.51 15.15
CA GLN A 190 0.76 -3.03 16.48
C GLN A 190 2.26 -2.73 16.60
N GLN A 191 3.11 -3.53 15.95
CA GLN A 191 4.56 -3.33 15.97
C GLN A 191 4.98 -2.06 15.22
N HIS A 192 4.38 -1.80 14.05
CA HIS A 192 4.81 -0.73 13.15
C HIS A 192 3.98 0.56 13.25
N TRP A 193 2.67 0.45 13.50
CA TRP A 193 1.74 1.60 13.57
C TRP A 193 1.03 1.72 14.92
N HIS A 194 1.32 0.83 15.87
CA HIS A 194 0.83 0.89 17.25
C HIS A 194 -0.69 0.89 17.43
N PHE A 195 -1.42 0.20 16.55
CA PHE A 195 -2.85 0.01 16.70
C PHE A 195 -3.31 -1.43 16.43
N HIS A 196 -4.48 -1.77 16.96
CA HIS A 196 -5.18 -3.00 16.64
C HIS A 196 -6.25 -2.74 15.56
N CYS A 197 -6.10 -3.36 14.39
CA CYS A 197 -7.06 -3.18 13.31
C CYS A 197 -8.46 -3.69 13.69
N LEU A 198 -9.47 -2.84 13.45
CA LEU A 198 -10.89 -3.11 13.68
C LEU A 198 -11.72 -3.17 12.39
N CYS A 199 -11.08 -3.20 11.21
CA CYS A 199 -11.79 -3.33 9.93
C CYS A 199 -12.64 -4.61 9.87
N ASN A 200 -13.55 -4.71 8.91
CA ASN A 200 -14.45 -5.86 8.76
C ASN A 200 -13.72 -7.21 8.76
N ALA A 201 -12.54 -7.32 8.12
CA ALA A 201 -11.74 -8.54 8.14
C ALA A 201 -11.08 -8.87 9.50
N CYS A 202 -10.93 -7.90 10.38
CA CYS A 202 -10.34 -8.05 11.71
C CYS A 202 -11.35 -7.94 12.85
N HIS A 203 -12.61 -7.63 12.55
CA HIS A 203 -13.70 -7.59 13.51
C HIS A 203 -14.05 -9.03 13.95
N SER A 204 -14.29 -9.24 15.25
CA SER A 204 -14.44 -10.60 15.83
C SER A 204 -15.51 -11.44 15.16
N ASN A 205 -16.61 -10.82 14.73
CA ASN A 205 -17.74 -11.52 14.12
C ASN A 205 -17.46 -12.06 12.72
N TYR A 206 -16.40 -11.59 12.07
CA TYR A 206 -16.07 -11.95 10.69
C TYR A 206 -14.67 -12.53 10.54
N SER A 207 -13.82 -12.43 11.57
CA SER A 207 -12.40 -12.76 11.42
C SER A 207 -12.14 -14.20 11.03
N THR A 208 -12.89 -15.17 11.55
CA THR A 208 -12.70 -16.59 11.18
C THR A 208 -13.03 -16.83 9.71
N PHE A 209 -14.08 -16.19 9.20
CA PHE A 209 -14.45 -16.27 7.78
C PHE A 209 -13.36 -15.68 6.90
N PHE A 210 -12.86 -14.49 7.25
CA PHE A 210 -11.80 -13.84 6.47
C PHE A 210 -10.46 -14.55 6.57
N ASP A 211 -10.08 -15.05 7.74
CA ASP A 211 -8.85 -15.82 7.92
C ASP A 211 -8.87 -17.09 7.08
N ALA A 212 -10.00 -17.82 7.03
CA ALA A 212 -10.15 -18.97 6.13
C ALA A 212 -10.07 -18.56 4.64
N LYS A 213 -10.69 -17.43 4.27
CA LYS A 213 -10.62 -16.90 2.90
C LYS A 213 -9.19 -16.49 2.50
N TRP A 214 -8.44 -15.89 3.40
CA TRP A 214 -7.06 -15.47 3.18
C TRP A 214 -6.09 -16.64 3.14
N GLU A 215 -6.29 -17.64 3.99
CA GLU A 215 -5.55 -18.89 3.90
C GLU A 215 -5.77 -19.57 2.54
N TYR A 216 -7.03 -19.65 2.11
CA TYR A 216 -7.36 -20.19 0.79
C TYR A 216 -6.70 -19.37 -0.34
N ALA A 217 -6.75 -18.04 -0.25
CA ALA A 217 -6.08 -17.17 -1.21
C ALA A 217 -4.56 -17.39 -1.24
N ASN A 218 -3.93 -17.68 -0.10
CA ASN A 218 -2.51 -17.98 -0.02
C ASN A 218 -2.16 -19.31 -0.70
N VAL A 219 -3.02 -20.33 -0.56
CA VAL A 219 -2.89 -21.60 -1.29
C VAL A 219 -2.98 -21.38 -2.79
N LEU A 220 -4.03 -20.68 -3.25
CA LEU A 220 -4.19 -20.35 -4.68
C LEU A 220 -2.99 -19.56 -5.21
N ARG A 221 -2.54 -18.54 -4.46
CA ARG A 221 -1.36 -17.74 -4.81
C ARG A 221 -0.11 -18.62 -4.97
N ALA A 222 0.15 -19.52 -4.03
CA ALA A 222 1.31 -20.41 -4.10
C ALA A 222 1.22 -21.33 -5.32
N GLU A 223 0.03 -21.79 -5.67
CA GLU A 223 -0.20 -22.66 -6.82
C GLU A 223 0.04 -21.95 -8.16
N ILE A 224 -0.53 -20.74 -8.34
CA ILE A 224 -0.45 -20.03 -9.62
C ILE A 224 0.94 -19.46 -9.89
N TYR A 225 1.71 -19.11 -8.85
CA TYR A 225 3.06 -18.58 -8.99
C TYR A 225 4.15 -19.64 -8.88
N PHE A 226 3.78 -20.92 -8.73
CA PHE A 226 4.73 -22.01 -8.94
C PHE A 226 5.22 -22.03 -10.40
N GLN A 227 6.35 -22.68 -10.65
CA GLN A 227 6.91 -22.85 -11.99
C GLN A 227 5.82 -23.26 -13.00
N LEU A 228 5.74 -22.55 -14.12
CA LEU A 228 4.75 -22.81 -15.16
C LEU A 228 4.82 -24.29 -15.62
N PRO A 229 3.66 -24.95 -15.78
CA PRO A 229 3.62 -26.31 -16.29
C PRO A 229 4.01 -26.35 -17.77
N ALA A 230 4.40 -27.52 -18.26
CA ALA A 230 4.58 -27.72 -19.70
C ALA A 230 3.20 -27.69 -20.40
N PRO A 231 3.08 -27.16 -21.64
CA PRO A 231 1.80 -27.09 -22.36
C PRO A 231 1.05 -28.42 -22.47
N GLN A 232 1.78 -29.55 -22.50
CA GLN A 232 1.20 -30.89 -22.61
C GLN A 232 0.53 -31.36 -21.31
N GLN A 233 0.78 -30.71 -20.18
CA GLN A 233 0.18 -31.02 -18.88
C GLN A 233 -1.20 -30.36 -18.74
N THR A 234 -2.11 -30.67 -19.67
CA THR A 234 -3.39 -29.97 -19.85
C THR A 234 -4.28 -29.92 -18.60
N PHE A 235 -4.29 -30.98 -17.79
CA PHE A 235 -4.98 -31.02 -16.50
C PHE A 235 -4.44 -29.98 -15.52
N ILE A 236 -3.10 -29.90 -15.38
CA ILE A 236 -2.43 -28.96 -14.47
C ILE A 236 -2.66 -27.52 -14.94
N VAL A 237 -2.55 -27.28 -16.26
CA VAL A 237 -2.82 -25.96 -16.85
C VAL A 237 -4.25 -25.51 -16.55
N SER A 238 -5.24 -26.39 -16.78
CA SER A 238 -6.66 -26.06 -16.56
C SER A 238 -6.97 -25.79 -15.10
N HIS A 239 -6.47 -26.64 -14.20
CA HIS A 239 -6.62 -26.45 -12.74
C HIS A 239 -6.01 -25.12 -12.27
N ARG A 240 -4.85 -24.73 -12.80
CA ARG A 240 -4.22 -23.45 -12.45
C ARG A 240 -4.93 -22.23 -13.03
N ILE A 241 -5.60 -22.36 -14.18
CA ILE A 241 -6.48 -21.31 -14.71
C ILE A 241 -7.61 -21.06 -13.71
N GLU A 242 -8.31 -22.12 -13.28
CA GLU A 242 -9.38 -22.01 -12.29
C GLU A 242 -8.87 -21.41 -10.98
N ALA A 243 -7.69 -21.81 -10.51
CA ALA A 243 -7.07 -21.24 -9.32
C ALA A 243 -6.77 -19.74 -9.46
N ALA A 244 -6.27 -19.31 -10.62
CA ALA A 244 -5.98 -17.90 -10.91
C ALA A 244 -7.26 -17.05 -10.97
N GLU A 245 -8.32 -17.54 -11.61
CA GLU A 245 -9.62 -16.87 -11.66
C GLU A 245 -10.21 -16.68 -10.26
N GLN A 246 -10.17 -17.72 -9.43
CA GLN A 246 -10.63 -17.65 -8.05
C GLN A 246 -9.80 -16.68 -7.21
N TYR A 247 -8.47 -16.68 -7.39
CA TYR A 247 -7.58 -15.74 -6.70
C TYR A 247 -7.86 -14.29 -7.10
N ILE A 248 -8.08 -14.03 -8.39
CA ILE A 248 -8.48 -12.71 -8.91
C ILE A 248 -9.81 -12.24 -8.31
N ASP A 249 -10.82 -13.12 -8.24
CA ASP A 249 -12.11 -12.79 -7.62
C ASP A 249 -11.96 -12.43 -6.13
N ILE A 250 -11.12 -13.19 -5.40
CA ILE A 250 -10.80 -12.89 -4.01
C ILE A 250 -10.14 -11.51 -3.87
N LEU A 251 -9.16 -11.19 -4.73
CA LEU A 251 -8.48 -9.89 -4.71
C LEU A 251 -9.47 -8.74 -4.96
N LYS A 252 -10.29 -8.84 -6.01
CA LYS A 252 -11.29 -7.83 -6.37
C LYS A 252 -12.30 -7.60 -5.25
N LYS A 253 -12.89 -8.67 -4.70
CA LYS A 253 -13.83 -8.57 -3.57
C LYS A 253 -13.16 -8.03 -2.31
N GLY A 254 -11.87 -8.34 -2.12
CA GLY A 254 -11.01 -7.78 -1.08
C GLY A 254 -10.70 -6.29 -1.25
N GLY A 255 -10.95 -5.72 -2.44
CA GLY A 255 -10.67 -4.32 -2.79
C GLY A 255 -9.22 -4.07 -3.19
N PHE A 256 -8.50 -5.13 -3.52
CA PHE A 256 -7.14 -5.05 -4.01
C PHE A 256 -7.17 -4.74 -5.51
N GLY A 257 -6.76 -3.52 -5.87
CA GLY A 257 -6.66 -3.06 -7.26
C GLY A 257 -5.23 -2.72 -7.68
N ASP A 258 -4.23 -3.16 -6.92
CA ASP A 258 -2.81 -2.82 -7.12
C ASP A 258 -2.04 -3.92 -7.88
N ARG A 259 -0.70 -3.87 -7.81
CA ARG A 259 0.24 -4.83 -8.43
C ARG A 259 -0.14 -6.29 -8.20
N ARG A 260 -0.76 -6.65 -7.08
CA ARG A 260 -1.22 -8.01 -6.78
C ARG A 260 -2.21 -8.50 -7.82
N LEU A 261 -3.19 -7.67 -8.16
CA LEU A 261 -4.24 -7.98 -9.13
C LEU A 261 -3.67 -8.02 -10.54
N VAL A 262 -2.79 -7.08 -10.88
CA VAL A 262 -2.08 -7.05 -12.17
C VAL A 262 -1.27 -8.32 -12.40
N GLN A 263 -0.45 -8.72 -11.42
CA GLN A 263 0.36 -9.93 -11.52
C GLN A 263 -0.49 -11.19 -11.67
N ALA A 264 -1.65 -11.24 -11.00
CA ALA A 264 -2.57 -12.37 -11.12
C ALA A 264 -3.18 -12.45 -12.54
N TYR A 265 -3.56 -11.31 -13.13
CA TYR A 265 -4.03 -11.24 -14.51
C TYR A 265 -2.94 -11.62 -15.52
N ILE A 266 -1.71 -11.15 -15.34
CA ILE A 266 -0.56 -11.56 -16.17
C ILE A 266 -0.37 -13.08 -16.09
N ARG A 267 -0.38 -13.65 -14.88
CA ARG A 267 -0.24 -15.09 -14.69
C ARG A 267 -1.38 -15.87 -15.36
N LEU A 268 -2.61 -15.38 -15.26
CA LEU A 268 -3.77 -15.97 -15.93
C LEU A 268 -3.60 -15.95 -17.45
N ALA A 269 -3.12 -14.84 -18.02
CA ALA A 269 -2.84 -14.74 -19.45
C ALA A 269 -1.77 -15.75 -19.91
N GLU A 270 -0.68 -15.91 -19.15
CA GLU A 270 0.36 -16.92 -19.44
C GLU A 270 -0.22 -18.35 -19.42
N LEU A 271 -1.07 -18.67 -18.45
CA LEU A 271 -1.73 -19.98 -18.37
C LEU A 271 -2.70 -20.20 -19.54
N TYR A 272 -3.43 -19.17 -19.96
CA TYR A 272 -4.26 -19.24 -21.17
C TYR A 272 -3.45 -19.45 -22.45
N MET A 273 -2.28 -18.84 -22.56
CA MET A 273 -1.35 -19.08 -23.67
C MET A 273 -0.90 -20.54 -23.72
N LEU A 274 -0.58 -21.15 -22.57
CA LEU A 274 -0.21 -22.58 -22.48
C LEU A 274 -1.38 -23.50 -22.89
N ALA A 275 -2.62 -23.07 -22.61
CA ALA A 275 -3.83 -23.79 -23.01
C ALA A 275 -4.25 -23.53 -24.47
N ALA A 276 -3.47 -22.76 -25.25
CA ALA A 276 -3.81 -22.28 -26.59
C ALA A 276 -5.15 -21.50 -26.66
N LYS A 277 -5.55 -20.88 -25.55
CA LYS A 277 -6.75 -20.04 -25.42
C LYS A 277 -6.40 -18.56 -25.65
N TYR A 278 -6.02 -18.22 -26.88
CA TYR A 278 -5.43 -16.90 -27.20
C TYR A 278 -6.38 -15.72 -26.98
N THR A 279 -7.67 -15.89 -27.24
CA THR A 279 -8.67 -14.83 -26.98
C THR A 279 -8.80 -14.53 -25.49
N ASP A 280 -8.82 -15.57 -24.66
CA ASP A 280 -8.89 -15.44 -23.20
C ASP A 280 -7.59 -14.83 -22.64
N ALA A 281 -6.43 -15.23 -23.20
CA ALA A 281 -5.15 -14.63 -22.85
C ALA A 281 -5.11 -13.13 -23.14
N HIS A 282 -5.63 -12.71 -24.29
CA HIS A 282 -5.73 -11.28 -24.64
C HIS A 282 -6.68 -10.53 -23.69
N ALA A 283 -7.85 -11.11 -23.39
CA ALA A 283 -8.82 -10.51 -22.46
C ALA A 283 -8.26 -10.38 -21.03
N ALA A 284 -7.50 -11.37 -20.55
CA ALA A 284 -6.82 -11.31 -19.26
C ALA A 284 -5.67 -10.29 -19.24
N GLY A 285 -5.03 -10.03 -20.38
CA GLY A 285 -3.96 -9.04 -20.51
C GLY A 285 -4.43 -7.58 -20.38
N GLY A 286 -5.66 -7.26 -20.81
CA GLY A 286 -6.22 -5.89 -20.81
C GLY A 286 -6.24 -5.23 -19.42
N PRO A 287 -6.88 -5.84 -18.41
CA PRO A 287 -6.92 -5.29 -17.04
C PRO A 287 -5.54 -5.11 -16.40
N GLY A 288 -4.53 -5.89 -16.80
CA GLY A 288 -3.15 -5.72 -16.33
C GLY A 288 -2.46 -4.47 -16.87
N VAL A 289 -2.85 -4.01 -18.06
CA VAL A 289 -2.31 -2.79 -18.69
C VAL A 289 -3.02 -1.54 -18.15
N ASP A 290 -4.34 -1.56 -17.94
CA ASP A 290 -5.09 -0.40 -17.45
C ASP A 290 -4.76 -0.04 -15.99
N ILE A 291 -4.40 -1.02 -15.16
CA ILE A 291 -4.04 -0.78 -13.75
C ILE A 291 -2.59 -0.27 -13.59
N GLY A 292 -1.73 -0.53 -14.57
CA GLY A 292 -0.30 -0.19 -14.57
C GLY A 292 0.11 0.94 -15.53
N SER A 293 -0.81 1.49 -16.33
CA SER A 293 -0.53 2.54 -17.33
C SER A 293 -0.95 3.96 -16.89
N GLU A 294 -1.34 4.15 -15.63
CA GLU A 294 -1.73 5.45 -15.06
C GLU A 294 -0.86 5.94 -13.90
#